data_AF-A0AAN6VZJ3-F1
#
_entry.id   AF-A0AAN6VZJ3-F1
#
_cell.length_a   1.000
_cell.length_b   1.000
_cell.length_c   1.000
_cell.angle_alpha   90.00
_cell.angle_beta   90.00
_cell.angle_gamma   90.00
#
_symmetry.space_group_name_H-M   'P 1'
#
loop_
_entity.id
_entity.type
_entity.pdbx_description
1 polymer ?
#
loop_
_entity_poly.entity_id
_entity_poly.type
_entity_poly.pdbx_seq_one_letter_code
_entity_poly.pdbx_strand_id
1 'polypeptide(L)'
;ARVEEGFRTIADTVKLAGRNQPKANIPQLVYAWLSNERNGRWVMILDSADDHDVFYPPTSSNGRNEHLFANFLPQSRNGSIIITTRNKDLARWLISRTQNIIEVGSMAQ
;
A
#
# COMPACT_ATOMS: atom_id res chain seq x y z
N ALA A 1 -3.87 -12.75 -0.58
CA ALA A 1 -4.18 -11.97 -1.80
C ALA A 1 -2.92 -11.21 -2.19
N ARG A 2 -2.59 -11.11 -3.48
CA ARG A 2 -1.47 -10.28 -3.93
C ARG A 2 -1.87 -8.80 -3.80
N VAL A 3 -0.93 -7.92 -3.44
CA VAL A 3 -1.22 -6.50 -3.14
C VAL A 3 -1.99 -5.82 -4.30
N GLU A 4 -1.64 -6.13 -5.55
CA GLU A 4 -2.34 -5.62 -6.74
C GLU A 4 -3.81 -6.05 -6.83
N GLU A 5 -4.14 -7.29 -6.45
CA GLU A 5 -5.51 -7.79 -6.43
C GLU A 5 -6.36 -7.01 -5.43
N GLY A 6 -5.81 -6.73 -4.24
CA GLY A 6 -6.48 -5.92 -3.22
C GLY A 6 -6.82 -4.52 -3.74
N PHE A 7 -5.88 -3.87 -4.43
CA PHE A 7 -6.11 -2.58 -5.08
C PHE A 7 -7.19 -2.65 -6.17
N ARG A 8 -7.20 -3.72 -6.96
CA ARG A 8 -8.28 -3.94 -7.95
C ARG A 8 -9.63 -4.13 -7.28
N THR A 9 -9.71 -4.91 -6.20
CA THR A 9 -10.94 -5.06 -5.41
C THR A 9 -11.44 -3.72 -4.86
N ILE A 10 -10.54 -2.87 -4.34
CA ILE A 10 -10.90 -1.51 -3.89
C ILE A 10 -11.48 -0.71 -5.07
N ALA A 11 -10.76 -0.66 -6.19
CA ALA A 11 -11.17 0.09 -7.38
C ALA A 11 -12.55 -0.34 -7.89
N ASP A 12 -12.82 -1.65 -7.89
CA ASP A 12 -14.10 -2.22 -8.30
C ASP A 12 -15.22 -1.89 -7.31
N THR A 13 -14.94 -2.01 -6.01
CA THR A 13 -15.91 -1.75 -4.93
C THR A 13 -16.39 -0.31 -4.95
N VAL A 14 -15.48 0.66 -5.05
CA VAL A 14 -15.82 2.09 -5.11
C VAL A 14 -16.14 2.57 -6.53
N LYS A 15 -16.15 1.64 -7.50
CA LYS A 15 -16.50 1.86 -8.90
C LYS A 15 -15.69 2.99 -9.57
N LEU A 16 -14.37 3.00 -9.37
CA LEU A 16 -13.50 4.02 -9.96
C LEU A 16 -13.66 4.12 -11.48
N ALA A 17 -13.76 5.35 -11.98
CA ALA A 17 -13.72 5.62 -13.41
C ALA A 17 -12.37 5.18 -13.98
N GLY A 18 -12.39 4.61 -15.18
CA GLY A 18 -11.17 4.15 -15.86
C GLY A 18 -10.63 2.78 -15.42
N ARG A 19 -11.13 2.18 -14.34
CA ARG A 19 -10.61 0.87 -13.83
C ARG A 19 -10.72 -0.30 -14.81
N ASN A 20 -11.68 -0.24 -15.74
CA ASN A 20 -11.89 -1.27 -16.76
C ASN A 20 -11.05 -1.03 -18.03
N GLN A 21 -10.25 0.04 -18.10
CA GLN A 21 -9.41 0.29 -19.27
C GLN A 21 -8.29 -0.77 -19.33
N PRO A 22 -7.96 -1.32 -20.51
CA PRO A 22 -6.97 -2.40 -20.64
C PRO A 22 -5.58 -2.09 -20.09
N LYS A 23 -5.21 -0.80 -20.01
CA LYS A 23 -3.92 -0.31 -19.50
C LYS A 23 -4.07 0.55 -18.25
N ALA A 24 -5.16 0.39 -17.51
CA ALA A 24 -5.39 1.15 -16.29
C ALA A 24 -4.30 0.86 -15.25
N ASN A 25 -3.61 1.90 -14.78
CA ASN A 25 -2.77 1.80 -13.60
C ASN A 25 -3.67 1.83 -12.36
N ILE A 26 -4.14 0.65 -11.95
CA ILE A 26 -5.06 0.49 -10.82
C ILE A 26 -4.47 1.05 -9.51
N PRO A 27 -3.21 0.77 -9.14
CA PRO A 27 -2.57 1.40 -7.99
C PRO A 27 -2.68 2.92 -7.98
N GLN A 28 -2.40 3.56 -9.13
CA GLN A 28 -2.49 5.02 -9.26
C GLN A 28 -3.92 5.55 -9.10
N LEU A 29 -4.93 4.84 -9.64
CA LEU A 29 -6.34 5.25 -9.52
C LEU A 29 -6.81 5.21 -8.06
N VAL A 30 -6.47 4.13 -7.34
CA VAL A 30 -6.80 3.97 -5.92
C VAL A 30 -6.05 5.01 -5.08
N TYR A 31 -4.76 5.21 -5.34
CA TYR A 31 -3.96 6.25 -4.70
C TYR A 31 -4.61 7.63 -4.84
N ALA A 32 -4.97 8.03 -6.06
CA ALA A 32 -5.58 9.33 -6.33
C ALA A 32 -6.95 9.47 -5.62
N TRP A 33 -7.75 8.40 -5.59
CA TRP A 33 -9.05 8.43 -4.94
C TRP A 33 -8.93 8.52 -3.41
N LEU A 34 -8.11 7.68 -2.78
CA LEU A 34 -7.93 7.71 -1.32
C LEU A 34 -7.19 8.97 -0.84
N SER A 35 -6.36 9.58 -1.68
CA SER A 35 -5.69 10.84 -1.33
C SER A 35 -6.63 12.05 -1.39
N ASN A 36 -7.76 11.96 -2.11
CA ASN A 36 -8.73 13.04 -2.17
C ASN A 36 -9.63 13.05 -0.93
N GLU A 37 -9.45 14.06 -0.08
CA GLU A 37 -10.17 14.23 1.19
C GLU A 37 -11.71 14.29 1.04
N ARG A 38 -12.22 14.63 -0.15
CA ARG A 38 -13.67 14.62 -0.44
C ARG A 38 -14.28 13.22 -0.40
N ASN A 39 -13.48 12.17 -0.49
CA ASN A 39 -13.94 10.77 -0.46
C ASN A 39 -14.11 10.21 0.96
N GLY A 40 -14.04 11.06 1.98
CA GLY A 40 -14.32 10.70 3.36
C GLY A 40 -13.13 10.05 4.07
N ARG A 41 -13.40 9.51 5.26
CA ARG A 41 -12.40 8.84 6.10
C ARG A 41 -12.27 7.37 5.72
N TRP A 42 -11.04 6.87 5.74
CA TRP A 42 -10.75 5.48 5.37
C TRP A 42 -9.61 4.89 6.19
N VAL A 43 -9.61 3.56 6.28
CA VAL A 43 -8.50 2.77 6.83
C VAL A 43 -8.16 1.68 5.81
N MET A 44 -6.88 1.55 5.48
CA MET A 44 -6.35 0.47 4.65
C MET A 44 -5.54 -0.49 5.52
N ILE A 45 -5.72 -1.79 5.35
CA ILE A 45 -4.95 -2.82 6.06
C ILE A 45 -4.11 -3.57 5.04
N LEU A 46 -2.78 -3.51 5.21
CA LEU A 46 -1.83 -4.34 4.49
C LEU A 46 -1.46 -5.51 5.40
N ASP A 47 -2.22 -6.59 5.26
CA ASP A 47 -2.00 -7.81 6.01
C ASP A 47 -0.85 -8.63 5.39
N SER A 48 -0.02 -9.22 6.26
CA SER A 48 1.08 -10.12 5.88
C SER A 48 2.03 -9.53 4.83
N ALA A 49 2.38 -8.24 4.98
CA ALA A 49 3.32 -7.53 4.12
C ALA A 49 4.77 -7.93 4.42
N ASP A 50 5.13 -9.18 4.12
CA ASP A 50 6.43 -9.77 4.48
C ASP A 50 7.51 -9.60 3.39
N ASP A 51 7.08 -9.52 2.12
CA ASP A 51 7.96 -9.49 0.95
C ASP A 51 8.39 -8.05 0.62
N HIS A 52 9.69 -7.79 0.75
CA HIS A 52 10.27 -6.48 0.48
C HIS A 52 10.18 -6.10 -1.01
N ASP A 53 10.35 -7.06 -1.91
CA ASP A 53 10.47 -6.80 -3.34
C ASP A 53 9.13 -6.40 -3.97
N VAL A 54 8.02 -6.70 -3.30
CA VAL A 54 6.69 -6.19 -3.67
C VAL A 54 6.64 -4.66 -3.54
N PHE A 55 7.23 -4.10 -2.48
CA PHE A 55 7.18 -2.66 -2.20
C PHE A 55 8.36 -1.92 -2.82
N TYR A 56 9.53 -2.56 -2.82
CA TYR A 56 10.80 -2.03 -3.27
C TYR A 56 11.51 -3.04 -4.18
N PRO A 57 11.00 -3.26 -5.40
CA PRO A 57 11.63 -4.16 -6.35
C PRO A 57 13.07 -3.74 -6.63
N PRO A 58 13.99 -4.72 -6.85
CA PRO A 58 15.38 -4.41 -7.20
C PRO A 58 15.43 -3.51 -8.43
N THR A 59 16.30 -2.49 -8.37
CA THR A 59 16.44 -1.51 -9.46
C THR A 59 16.82 -2.22 -10.76
N SER A 60 15.95 -2.15 -11.77
CA SER A 60 16.35 -2.49 -13.13
C SER A 60 17.36 -1.44 -13.64
N SER A 61 18.22 -1.83 -14.59
CA SER A 61 19.38 -1.09 -15.10
C SER A 61 19.12 0.35 -15.62
N ASN A 62 17.88 0.81 -15.62
CA ASN A 62 17.48 2.14 -16.09
C ASN A 62 17.30 3.19 -14.97
N GLY A 63 17.66 2.87 -13.71
CA GLY A 63 17.83 3.86 -12.63
C GLY A 63 16.58 4.63 -12.21
N ARG A 64 15.40 4.21 -12.66
CA ARG A 64 14.12 4.87 -12.42
C ARG A 64 13.34 4.10 -11.34
N ASN A 65 13.20 4.69 -10.16
CA ASN A 65 12.36 4.22 -9.04
C ASN A 65 10.84 4.31 -9.35
N GLU A 66 10.45 4.28 -10.62
CA GLU A 66 9.09 4.56 -11.11
C GLU A 66 8.09 3.41 -10.80
N HIS A 67 8.57 2.30 -10.24
CA HIS A 67 7.78 1.08 -10.02
C HIS A 67 7.73 0.61 -8.55
N LEU A 68 8.15 1.44 -7.59
CA LEU A 68 8.02 1.08 -6.17
C LEU A 68 6.54 1.09 -5.78
N PHE A 69 6.00 -0.06 -5.39
CA PHE A 69 4.60 -0.13 -4.96
C PHE A 69 4.35 0.76 -3.72
N ALA A 70 5.38 0.97 -2.90
CA ALA A 70 5.36 1.91 -1.78
C ALA A 70 4.90 3.32 -2.17
N ASN A 71 5.16 3.77 -3.41
CA ASN A 71 4.74 5.08 -3.89
C ASN A 71 3.23 5.18 -4.12
N PHE A 72 2.52 4.06 -4.22
CA PHE A 72 1.06 4.02 -4.36
C PHE A 72 0.35 3.89 -3.01
N LEU A 73 1.07 3.97 -1.89
CA LEU A 73 0.46 4.05 -0.56
C LEU A 73 -0.08 5.48 -0.32
N PRO A 74 -1.41 5.66 -0.25
CA PRO A 74 -2.02 6.99 -0.19
C PRO A 74 -1.66 7.73 1.09
N GLN A 75 -1.39 9.03 0.94
CA GLN A 75 -1.17 9.96 2.05
C GLN A 75 -2.36 10.92 2.11
N SER A 76 -3.12 10.89 3.20
CA SER A 76 -4.30 11.73 3.38
C SER A 76 -4.52 12.02 4.85
N ARG A 77 -5.00 13.24 5.18
CA ARG A 77 -5.42 13.56 6.56
C ARG A 77 -6.64 12.77 7.00
N ASN A 78 -7.43 12.29 6.06
CA ASN A 78 -8.62 11.48 6.32
C ASN A 78 -8.31 9.97 6.34
N GLY A 79 -7.06 9.60 6.07
CA GLY A 79 -6.63 8.22 5.87
C GLY A 79 -5.73 7.69 6.97
N SER A 80 -5.73 6.38 7.14
CA SER A 80 -4.71 5.67 7.93
C SER A 80 -4.41 4.32 7.32
N ILE A 81 -3.15 3.90 7.37
CA ILE A 81 -2.72 2.59 6.90
C ILE A 81 -2.22 1.80 8.10
N ILE A 82 -2.73 0.59 8.28
CA ILE A 82 -2.23 -0.39 9.23
C ILE A 82 -1.48 -1.44 8.42
N ILE A 83 -0.23 -1.70 8.82
CA ILE A 83 0.63 -2.68 8.15
C ILE A 83 0.96 -3.74 9.18
N THR A 84 0.70 -5.00 8.86
CA THR A 84 1.18 -6.13 9.65
C THR A 84 2.24 -6.88 8.86
N THR A 85 3.39 -7.13 9.48
CA THR A 85 4.52 -7.79 8.84
C THR A 85 5.34 -8.53 9.88
N ARG A 86 5.91 -9.67 9.49
CA ARG A 86 6.94 -10.37 10.26
C ARG A 86 8.34 -9.81 9.98
N ASN A 87 8.48 -8.96 8.97
CA ASN A 87 9.73 -8.35 8.55
C ASN A 87 9.91 -6.97 9.19
N LYS A 88 10.69 -6.94 10.28
CA LYS A 88 10.98 -5.71 11.04
C LYS A 88 11.67 -4.63 10.20
N ASP A 89 12.53 -5.02 9.26
CA ASP A 89 13.22 -4.06 8.42
C ASP A 89 12.25 -3.42 7.44
N LEU A 90 11.42 -4.22 6.75
CA LEU A 90 10.38 -3.71 5.87
C LEU A 90 9.42 -2.75 6.59
N ALA A 91 9.06 -3.02 7.86
CA ALA A 91 8.29 -2.09 8.67
C ALA A 91 8.99 -0.72 8.80
N ARG A 92 10.31 -0.69 9.02
CA ARG A 92 11.08 0.56 9.10
C ARG A 92 11.16 1.30 7.77
N TRP A 93 11.20 0.58 6.65
CA TRP A 93 11.21 1.19 5.31
C TRP A 93 9.86 1.84 4.96
N LEU A 94 8.75 1.18 5.30
CA LEU A 94 7.40 1.64 4.97
C LEU A 94 6.88 2.77 5.87
N ILE A 95 7.43 2.92 7.08
CA ILE A 95 6.89 3.82 8.09
C ILE A 95 7.85 4.98 8.33
N SER A 96 7.38 6.22 8.16
CA SER A 96 8.22 7.41 8.30
C SER A 96 8.69 7.70 9.73
N ARG A 97 8.05 7.14 10.76
CA ARG A 97 8.41 7.32 12.17
C ARG A 97 8.41 5.98 12.90
N THR A 98 9.57 5.59 13.43
CA THR A 98 9.77 4.32 14.15
C THR A 98 8.88 4.16 15.38
N GLN A 99 8.47 5.27 16.01
CA GLN A 99 7.52 5.27 17.14
C GLN A 99 6.14 4.69 16.81
N ASN A 100 5.81 4.55 15.51
CA ASN A 100 4.55 3.98 15.05
C ASN A 100 4.65 2.46 14.82
N ILE A 101 5.77 1.83 15.16
CA ILE A 101 5.98 0.38 15.06
C ILE A 101 5.64 -0.25 16.41
N ILE A 102 4.72 -1.21 16.40
CA ILE A 102 4.35 -1.99 17.58
C ILE A 102 4.90 -3.40 17.39
N GLU A 103 5.87 -3.78 18.23
CA GLU A 103 6.37 -5.16 18.27
C GLU A 103 5.38 -6.02 19.04
N VAL A 104 4.78 -6.98 18.33
CA VAL A 104 3.90 -7.98 18.92
C VAL A 104 4.76 -9.19 19.28
N GLY A 105 4.82 -9.52 20.56
CA GLY A 105 5.53 -10.70 21.05
C GLY A 105 4.85 -12.00 20.61
N SER A 106 5.53 -13.13 20.86
CA SER A 106 4.95 -14.45 20.62
C SER A 106 3.62 -14.59 21.36
N MET A 107 2.63 -15.16 20.68
CA MET A 107 1.37 -15.54 21.33
C MET A 107 1.68 -16.62 22.37
N ALA A 108 1.29 -16.39 23.63
CA ALA A 108 1.36 -17.43 24.65
C ALA A 108 0.45 -18.60 24.23
N GLN A 109 0.94 -19.83 24.36
CA GLN A 109 0.18 -21.05 24.09
C GLN A 109 -0.77 -21.37 25.23
#